data_AF-A0A4V2BIU3-F1
#
_entry.id   AF-A0A4V2BIU3-F1
#
_cell.length_a   1.000
_cell.length_b   1.000
_cell.length_c   1.000
_cell.angle_alpha   90.00
_cell.angle_beta   90.00
_cell.angle_gamma   90.00
#
_symmetry.space_group_name_H-M   'P 1'
#
loop_
_entity.id
_entity.type
_entity.pdbx_description
1 polymer ?
#
loop_
_entity_poly.entity_id
_entity_poly.type
_entity_poly.pdbx_seq_one_letter_code
_entity_poly.pdbx_strand_id
1 'polypeptide(L)' 'MAKHYDVAVIGAGAAGMMCAAVAAQRGRRVVLIDHATRLAEKIRISGGGRC' A
#
# COMPACT_ATOMS: atom_id res chain seq x y z
N MET A 1 -8.49 10.31 -19.95
CA MET A 1 -9.53 10.29 -18.89
C MET A 1 -8.85 10.17 -17.54
N ALA A 2 -9.14 11.06 -16.59
CA ALA A 2 -8.60 10.93 -15.24
C ALA A 2 -9.27 9.73 -14.52
N LYS A 3 -8.48 8.84 -13.92
CA LYS A 3 -9.03 7.78 -13.06
C LYS A 3 -9.38 8.41 -11.71
N HIS A 4 -10.66 8.43 -11.36
CA HIS A 4 -11.11 8.83 -10.02
C HIS A 4 -10.90 7.71 -9.01
N TYR A 5 -10.37 8.05 -7.84
CA TYR A 5 -10.21 7.15 -6.70
C TYR A 5 -10.85 7.82 -5.47
N ASP A 6 -11.43 7.02 -4.58
CA ASP A 6 -12.04 7.53 -3.35
C ASP A 6 -10.97 7.78 -2.26
N VAL A 7 -9.88 7.01 -2.29
CA VAL A 7 -8.79 7.05 -1.31
C VAL A 7 -7.45 6.91 -2.02
N ALA A 8 -6.50 7.78 -1.67
CA ALA A 8 -5.10 7.66 -2.05
C ALA A 8 -4.25 7.37 -0.81
N VAL A 9 -3.44 6.31 -0.87
CA VAL A 9 -2.48 5.95 0.17
C VAL A 9 -1.07 6.11 -0.39
N ILE A 10 -0.23 6.89 0.29
CA ILE A 10 1.15 7.16 -0.11
C ILE A 10 2.09 6.39 0.82
N GLY A 11 2.88 5.50 0.24
CA GLY A 11 3.77 4.55 0.93
C GLY A 11 3.17 3.14 1.02
N ALA A 12 3.76 2.18 0.33
CA ALA A 12 3.41 0.76 0.32
C ALA A 12 4.29 -0.06 1.30
N GLY A 13 4.50 0.49 2.49
CA GLY A 13 4.99 -0.24 3.66
C GLY A 13 3.86 -1.00 4.37
N ALA A 14 4.16 -1.58 5.54
CA ALA A 14 3.20 -2.41 6.28
C ALA A 14 1.90 -1.67 6.59
N ALA A 15 2.01 -0.47 7.16
CA ALA A 15 0.86 0.37 7.52
C ALA A 15 0.05 0.81 6.30
N GLY A 16 0.71 1.22 5.21
CA GLY A 16 0.03 1.70 4.01
C GLY A 16 -0.70 0.59 3.26
N MET A 17 -0.09 -0.60 3.14
CA MET A 17 -0.78 -1.75 2.56
C MET A 17 -1.97 -2.20 3.41
N MET A 18 -1.83 -2.23 4.75
CA MET A 18 -2.94 -2.54 5.65
C MET A 18 -4.08 -1.52 5.53
N CYS A 19 -3.75 -0.22 5.52
CA CYS A 19 -4.71 0.87 5.35
C CYS A 19 -5.46 0.74 4.02
N ALA A 20 -4.73 0.55 2.91
CA ALA A 20 -5.31 0.38 1.59
C ALA A 20 -6.22 -0.85 1.50
N ALA A 21 -5.81 -1.98 2.09
CA ALA A 21 -6.61 -3.20 2.14
C ALA A 21 -7.93 -3.00 2.89
N VAL A 22 -7.88 -2.40 4.09
CA VAL A 22 -9.09 -2.11 4.89
C VAL A 22 -10.01 -1.13 4.17
N ALA A 23 -9.48 -0.08 3.55
CA ALA A 23 -10.29 0.86 2.77
C ALA A 23 -10.97 0.18 1.57
N ALA A 24 -10.25 -0.70 0.86
CA ALA A 24 -10.80 -1.48 -0.24
C ALA A 24 -11.89 -2.46 0.22
N GLN A 25 -11.68 -3.16 1.34
CA GLN A 25 -12.69 -4.04 1.96
C GLN A 25 -13.99 -3.29 2.33
N ARG A 26 -13.90 -2.00 2.61
CA ARG A 26 -15.07 -1.11 2.85
C ARG A 26 -15.71 -0.58 1.56
N GLY A 27 -15.35 -1.13 0.40
CA GLY A 27 -15.93 -0.80 -0.90
C GLY A 27 -15.39 0.47 -1.54
N ARG A 28 -14.25 1.01 -1.07
CA ARG A 28 -13.63 2.21 -1.66
C ARG A 28 -12.71 1.83 -2.81
N ARG A 29 -12.70 2.64 -3.87
CA ARG A 29 -11.71 2.56 -4.94
C ARG A 29 -10.41 3.21 -4.48
N VAL A 30 -9.43 2.39 -4.13
CA VAL A 30 -8.16 2.83 -3.55
C VAL A 30 -7.04 2.87 -4.60
N VAL A 31 -6.18 3.88 -4.54
CA VAL A 31 -4.86 3.88 -5.18
C VAL A 31 -3.78 3.85 -4.11
N LEU A 32 -2.84 2.92 -4.23
CA LEU A 32 -1.65 2.82 -3.39
C LEU A 32 -0.43 3.21 -4.23
N ILE A 33 0.37 4.15 -3.75
CA ILE A 33 1.49 4.73 -4.49
C ILE A 33 2.76 4.58 -3.66
N ASP A 34 3.83 4.10 -4.26
CA ASP A 34 5.17 4.10 -3.67
C ASP A 34 6.20 4.51 -4.73
N HIS A 35 7.27 5.14 -4.29
CA HIS A 35 8.43 5.47 -5.10
C HIS A 35 9.38 4.27 -5.31
N ALA A 36 9.34 3.28 -4.42
CA ALA A 36 10.19 2.11 -4.47
C ALA A 36 9.82 1.22 -5.66
N THR A 37 10.83 0.64 -6.30
CA THR A 37 10.64 -0.28 -7.44
C THR A 37 9.88 -1.55 -7.06
N ARG A 38 10.01 -1.98 -5.80
CA ARG A 38 9.25 -3.09 -5.22
C ARG A 38 8.57 -2.59 -3.96
N LEU A 39 7.31 -2.97 -3.77
CA LEU A 39 6.59 -2.67 -2.54
C LEU A 39 7.24 -3.42 -1.36
N ALA A 40 6.99 -2.96 -0.14
CA ALA A 40 7.37 -3.67 1.07
C ALA A 40 8.88 -3.91 1.26
N GLU A 41 9.78 -3.12 0.65
CA GLU A 41 11.23 -3.30 0.77
C GLU A 41 11.73 -3.38 2.23
N LYS A 42 11.18 -2.58 3.15
CA LYS A 42 11.51 -2.68 4.58
C LYS A 42 10.97 -3.93 5.27
N ILE A 43 9.78 -4.40 4.86
CA ILE A 43 9.19 -5.66 5.36
C ILE A 43 10.10 -6.81 4.89
N ARG A 44 10.45 -6.84 3.61
CA ARG A 44 11.31 -7.88 3.01
C ARG A 44 12.60 -8.16 3.80
N ILE A 45 13.21 -7.15 4.41
CA ILE A 45 14.45 -7.32 5.19
C ILE A 45 14.23 -7.43 6.70
N SER A 46 13.01 -7.21 7.18
CA SER A 46 12.70 -7.25 8.60
C SER A 46 12.73 -8.69 9.14
N GLY A 47 12.97 -8.83 10.45
CA GLY A 47 13.14 -10.13 11.11
C GLY A 47 14.33 -10.95 10.60
N GLY A 48 15.29 -10.33 9.90
CA GLY A 48 16.36 -11.03 9.19
C GLY A 48 15.90 -11.68 7.88
N GLY A 49 14.93 -11.07 7.20
CA GLY A 49 14.31 -11.59 5.98
C GLY A 49 13.16 -12.55 6.20
N ARG A 50 12.59 -12.59 7.41
CA ARG A 50 11.50 -13.52 7.80
C ARG A 50 10.14 -12.85 7.98
N CYS A 51 10.09 -11.54 8.17
CA CYS A 51 8.85 -10.76 8.25
C CYS A 51 9.18 -9.28 8.24
#